data_AF-A0A1L3Z594-F1
#
_entry.id   AF-A0A1L3Z594-F1
#
_cell.length_a   1.000
_cell.length_b   1.000
_cell.length_c   1.000
_cell.angle_alpha   90.00
_cell.angle_beta   90.00
_cell.angle_gamma   90.00
#
_symmetry.space_group_name_H-M   'P 1'
#
loop_
_entity.id
_entity.type
_entity.pdbx_description
1 polymer ?
#
loop_
_entity_poly.entity_id
_entity_poly.type
_entity_poly.pdbx_seq_one_letter_code
_entity_poly.pdbx_strand_id
1 'polypeptide(L)'
;MQFSHSDAIWQAFPDLRAGALHAGGIHADADVEAAIARSSAIAEARLTQTQEGEFPEIQAWRCGFSRMGLKPTQYRCASEALLRRFRQEHALPRLHPLIDLCNAISLAFAIPIAVFDTEKIAGDLEVRRARGDETYLTFGGDVEYPEPNEVIFADGGENAHARRWTNRQSGLSAVRETTRSVLIVAEALHASAGDDIARLVETVADALARHWPAAPKTAMLSPVSPRFEF
;
A
#
# COMPACT_ATOMS: atom_id res chain seq x y z
N MET A 1 -2.06 3.11 -19.03
CA MET A 1 -1.64 2.19 -17.96
C MET A 1 -2.86 1.96 -17.09
N GLN A 2 -3.07 0.73 -16.63
CA GLN A 2 -4.14 0.45 -15.67
C GLN A 2 -3.60 -0.32 -14.46
N PHE A 3 -4.30 -0.15 -13.34
CA PHE A 3 -4.13 -0.95 -12.13
C PHE A 3 -5.34 -1.87 -11.95
N SER A 4 -5.12 -3.12 -11.58
CA SER A 4 -6.21 -4.07 -11.33
C SER A 4 -5.81 -5.23 -10.41
N HIS A 5 -6.80 -6.03 -10.02
CA HIS A 5 -6.60 -7.34 -9.40
C HIS A 5 -7.14 -8.41 -10.33
N SER A 6 -6.41 -9.51 -10.47
CA SER A 6 -6.85 -10.65 -11.27
C SER A 6 -8.12 -11.27 -10.69
N ASP A 7 -8.93 -11.93 -11.55
CA ASP A 7 -10.16 -12.61 -11.13
C ASP A 7 -9.92 -13.63 -10.01
N ALA A 8 -8.79 -14.33 -10.05
CA ALA A 8 -8.37 -15.29 -9.02
C ALA A 8 -8.19 -14.62 -7.64
N ILE A 9 -7.76 -13.36 -7.58
CA ILE A 9 -7.66 -12.62 -6.31
C ILE A 9 -9.04 -12.25 -5.81
N TRP A 10 -9.93 -11.71 -6.66
CA TRP A 10 -11.30 -11.38 -6.27
C TRP A 10 -12.08 -12.60 -5.77
N GLN A 11 -11.92 -13.75 -6.43
CA GLN A 11 -12.56 -15.01 -6.04
C GLN A 11 -12.02 -15.54 -4.71
N ALA A 12 -10.71 -15.46 -4.48
CA ALA A 12 -10.10 -15.94 -3.25
C ALA A 12 -10.33 -15.01 -2.04
N PHE A 13 -10.53 -13.71 -2.29
CA PHE A 13 -10.70 -12.67 -1.27
C PHE A 13 -11.92 -11.79 -1.59
N PRO A 14 -13.15 -12.33 -1.45
CA PRO A 14 -14.38 -11.59 -1.77
C PRO A 14 -14.62 -10.36 -0.85
N ASP A 15 -14.00 -10.37 0.33
CA ASP A 15 -14.04 -9.27 1.30
C ASP A 15 -13.08 -8.13 0.94
N LEU A 16 -12.22 -8.31 -0.09
CA LEU A 16 -11.27 -7.29 -0.53
C LEU A 16 -11.99 -6.01 -0.92
N ARG A 17 -11.52 -4.90 -0.37
CA ARG A 17 -11.85 -3.55 -0.82
C ARG A 17 -10.55 -2.84 -1.10
N ALA A 18 -10.48 -2.20 -2.26
CA ALA A 18 -9.29 -1.51 -2.71
C ALA A 18 -9.63 -0.10 -3.20
N GLY A 19 -8.74 0.83 -2.89
CA GLY A 19 -8.77 2.20 -3.38
C GLY A 19 -7.49 2.46 -4.14
N ALA A 20 -7.60 3.11 -5.31
CA ALA A 20 -6.46 3.49 -6.12
C ALA A 20 -6.49 4.99 -6.39
N LEU A 21 -5.32 5.61 -6.38
CA LEU A 21 -5.13 7.01 -6.73
C LEU A 21 -3.95 7.16 -7.67
N HIS A 22 -4.07 8.05 -8.65
CA HIS A 22 -2.94 8.50 -9.47
C HIS A 22 -2.74 9.99 -9.29
N ALA A 23 -1.49 10.41 -9.11
CA ALA A 23 -1.12 11.81 -8.98
C ALA A 23 0.21 12.12 -9.67
N GLY A 24 0.23 13.22 -10.42
CA GLY A 24 1.43 13.83 -10.96
C GLY A 24 1.90 15.03 -10.13
N GLY A 25 3.06 15.60 -10.49
CA GLY A 25 3.61 16.78 -9.84
C GLY A 25 4.24 16.52 -8.48
N ILE A 26 4.60 15.26 -8.19
CA ILE A 26 5.26 14.90 -6.92
C ILE A 26 6.69 15.44 -6.90
N HIS A 27 7.09 16.02 -5.77
CA HIS A 27 8.46 16.45 -5.50
C HIS A 27 8.79 16.30 -4.00
N ALA A 28 10.09 16.36 -3.68
CA ALA A 28 10.60 16.10 -2.33
C ALA A 28 10.57 17.32 -1.38
N ASP A 29 10.19 18.50 -1.87
CA ASP A 29 10.20 19.76 -1.10
C ASP A 29 8.86 20.08 -0.40
N ALA A 30 7.89 19.17 -0.43
CA ALA A 30 6.58 19.38 0.18
C ALA A 30 6.65 19.33 1.72
N ASP A 31 6.14 20.37 2.39
CA ASP A 31 5.97 20.36 3.85
C ASP A 31 4.68 19.62 4.24
N VAL A 32 4.85 18.44 4.84
CA VAL A 32 3.77 17.54 5.27
C VAL A 32 3.75 17.33 6.78
N GLU A 33 4.56 18.05 7.55
CA GLU A 33 4.76 17.75 8.98
C GLU A 33 3.47 17.84 9.79
N ALA A 34 2.65 18.86 9.53
CA ALA A 34 1.36 19.01 10.20
C ALA A 34 0.39 17.86 9.87
N ALA A 35 0.43 17.33 8.64
CA ALA A 35 -0.43 16.23 8.22
C ALA A 35 0.04 14.88 8.81
N ILE A 36 1.35 14.68 8.86
CA ILE A 36 1.97 13.54 9.55
C ILE A 36 1.60 13.57 11.03
N ALA A 37 1.80 14.70 11.72
CA ALA A 37 1.51 14.83 13.14
C ALA A 37 0.04 14.51 13.48
N ARG A 38 -0.92 14.99 12.66
CA ARG A 38 -2.34 14.67 12.83
C ARG A 38 -2.62 13.16 12.70
N SER A 39 -2.06 12.52 11.68
CA SER A 39 -2.31 11.09 11.42
C SER A 39 -1.64 10.22 12.49
N SER A 40 -0.41 10.57 12.89
CA SER A 40 0.31 9.90 13.98
C SER A 40 -0.42 10.02 15.32
N ALA A 41 -1.05 11.17 15.61
CA ALA A 41 -1.85 11.34 16.83
C ALA A 41 -3.08 10.43 16.86
N ILE A 42 -3.74 10.19 15.71
CA ILE A 42 -4.84 9.22 15.59
C ILE A 42 -4.34 7.81 15.88
N ALA A 43 -3.20 7.42 15.28
CA ALA A 43 -2.60 6.11 15.50
C ALA A 43 -2.20 5.91 16.97
N GLU A 44 -1.54 6.89 17.59
CA GLU A 44 -1.18 6.88 19.00
C GLU A 44 -2.43 6.67 19.88
N ALA A 45 -3.49 7.44 19.66
CA ALA A 45 -4.74 7.32 20.41
C ALA A 45 -5.32 5.89 20.33
N ARG A 46 -5.33 5.27 19.14
CA ARG A 46 -5.77 3.87 18.98
C ARG A 46 -4.86 2.90 19.74
N LEU A 47 -3.55 3.07 19.67
CA LEU A 47 -2.57 2.21 20.33
C LEU A 47 -2.59 2.31 21.86
N THR A 48 -3.13 3.40 22.43
CA THR A 48 -3.37 3.48 23.88
C THR A 48 -4.51 2.57 24.35
N GLN A 49 -5.44 2.21 23.46
CA GLN A 49 -6.61 1.39 23.81
C GLN A 49 -6.34 -0.10 23.68
N THR A 50 -5.59 -0.50 22.65
CA THR A 50 -5.17 -1.89 22.45
C THR A 50 -3.92 -1.99 21.58
N GLN A 51 -3.29 -3.17 21.58
CA GLN A 51 -2.15 -3.47 20.71
C GLN A 51 -2.57 -3.51 19.25
N GLU A 52 -1.63 -3.17 18.36
CA GLU A 52 -1.84 -3.15 16.90
C GLU A 52 -2.37 -4.47 16.36
N GLY A 53 -1.98 -5.58 16.99
CA GLY A 53 -2.40 -6.92 16.61
C GLY A 53 -3.89 -7.18 16.84
N GLU A 54 -4.58 -6.41 17.67
CA GLU A 54 -6.01 -6.58 17.96
C GLU A 54 -6.90 -5.71 17.05
N PHE A 55 -6.32 -4.81 16.27
CA PHE A 55 -7.07 -3.99 15.33
C PHE A 55 -7.78 -4.87 14.27
N PRO A 56 -9.07 -4.64 13.98
CA PRO A 56 -9.82 -5.42 13.00
C PRO A 56 -9.15 -5.51 11.63
N GLU A 57 -8.53 -4.41 11.18
CA GLU A 57 -7.81 -4.29 9.91
C GLU A 57 -6.59 -5.23 9.88
N ILE A 58 -5.84 -5.28 10.98
CA ILE A 58 -4.66 -6.14 11.13
C ILE A 58 -5.06 -7.61 11.25
N GLN A 59 -6.09 -7.91 12.06
CA GLN A 59 -6.62 -9.27 12.18
C GLN A 59 -7.11 -9.82 10.83
N ALA A 60 -7.81 -9.00 10.04
CA ALA A 60 -8.24 -9.39 8.71
C ALA A 60 -7.05 -9.70 7.78
N TRP A 61 -5.98 -8.89 7.81
CA TRP A 61 -4.76 -9.17 7.06
C TRP A 61 -4.03 -10.44 7.53
N ARG A 62 -3.99 -10.71 8.84
CA ARG A 62 -3.43 -11.96 9.38
C ARG A 62 -4.24 -13.18 8.92
N CYS A 63 -5.56 -13.08 8.89
CA CYS A 63 -6.42 -14.10 8.29
C CYS A 63 -6.13 -14.26 6.78
N GLY A 64 -5.99 -13.15 6.05
CA GLY A 64 -5.62 -13.16 4.63
C GLY A 64 -4.28 -13.86 4.37
N PHE A 65 -3.26 -13.56 5.17
CA PHE A 65 -1.94 -14.19 5.08
C PHE A 65 -2.02 -15.69 5.39
N SER A 66 -2.82 -16.08 6.38
CA SER A 66 -3.07 -17.49 6.70
C SER A 66 -3.75 -18.22 5.53
N ARG A 67 -4.73 -17.59 4.86
CA ARG A 67 -5.39 -18.13 3.65
C ARG A 67 -4.40 -18.30 2.48
N MET A 68 -3.36 -17.47 2.41
CA MET A 68 -2.25 -17.61 1.46
C MET A 68 -1.21 -18.66 1.88
N GLY A 69 -1.37 -19.33 3.03
CA GLY A 69 -0.39 -20.28 3.56
C GLY A 69 0.81 -19.64 4.27
N LEU A 70 0.78 -18.34 4.52
CA LEU A 70 1.82 -17.62 5.25
C LEU A 70 1.54 -17.63 6.75
N LYS A 71 2.58 -17.77 7.58
CA LYS A 71 2.47 -17.65 9.03
C LYS A 71 2.40 -16.16 9.43
N PRO A 72 1.31 -15.65 10.02
CA PRO A 72 1.20 -14.23 10.36
C PRO A 72 2.15 -13.78 11.49
N THR A 73 2.72 -14.73 12.23
CA THR A 73 3.78 -14.46 13.21
C THR A 73 5.12 -14.14 12.54
N GLN A 74 5.33 -14.61 11.30
CA GLN A 74 6.55 -14.41 10.52
C GLN A 74 6.39 -13.26 9.51
N TYR A 75 5.23 -13.16 8.88
CA TYR A 75 4.94 -12.15 7.86
C TYR A 75 3.84 -11.22 8.33
N ARG A 76 4.05 -9.91 8.16
CA ARG A 76 3.11 -8.85 8.55
C ARG A 76 2.75 -8.00 7.35
N CYS A 77 1.53 -7.51 7.27
CA CYS A 77 1.24 -6.45 6.31
C CYS A 77 1.99 -5.16 6.70
N ALA A 78 2.16 -4.24 5.75
CA ALA A 78 2.94 -3.03 5.93
C ALA A 78 2.42 -2.19 7.10
N SER A 79 1.10 -2.02 7.24
CA SER A 79 0.51 -1.24 8.34
C SER A 79 0.79 -1.85 9.72
N GLU A 80 0.75 -3.18 9.87
CA GLU A 80 1.12 -3.84 11.14
C GLU A 80 2.59 -3.60 11.48
N ALA A 81 3.48 -3.73 10.50
CA ALA A 81 4.91 -3.49 10.70
C ALA A 81 5.20 -2.03 11.10
N LEU A 82 4.53 -1.08 10.44
CA LEU A 82 4.61 0.35 10.76
C LEU A 82 4.06 0.64 12.17
N LEU A 83 2.87 0.14 12.52
CA LEU A 83 2.25 0.34 13.83
C LEU A 83 3.13 -0.20 14.96
N ARG A 84 3.67 -1.41 14.80
CA ARG A 84 4.56 -2.02 15.78
C ARG A 84 5.83 -1.20 15.97
N ARG A 85 6.42 -0.69 14.88
CA ARG A 85 7.60 0.18 14.95
C ARG A 85 7.27 1.50 15.63
N PHE A 86 6.17 2.14 15.24
CA PHE A 86 5.71 3.40 15.81
C PHE A 86 5.45 3.26 17.31
N ARG A 87 4.82 2.18 17.77
CA ARG A 87 4.63 1.90 19.20
C ARG A 87 5.95 1.74 19.98
N GLN A 88 7.00 1.25 19.33
CA GLN A 88 8.30 0.99 19.98
C GLN A 88 9.22 2.22 19.97
N GLU A 89 9.23 2.96 18.86
CA GLU A 89 10.18 4.04 18.60
C GLU A 89 9.53 5.43 18.71
N HIS A 90 8.20 5.52 18.81
CA HIS A 90 7.39 6.75 18.76
C HIS A 90 7.64 7.64 17.53
N ALA A 91 8.27 7.08 16.50
CA ALA A 91 8.60 7.73 15.25
C ALA A 91 8.76 6.71 14.12
N LEU A 92 8.71 7.20 12.88
CA LEU A 92 9.06 6.45 11.67
C LEU A 92 10.28 7.09 11.00
N PRO A 93 11.10 6.31 10.26
CA PRO A 93 12.20 6.87 9.49
C PRO A 93 11.67 7.81 8.41
N ARG A 94 12.38 8.93 8.19
CA ARG A 94 12.07 9.87 7.12
C ARG A 94 12.69 9.38 5.81
N LEU A 95 11.89 9.33 4.75
CA LEU A 95 12.30 8.80 3.44
C LEU A 95 12.06 9.82 2.33
N HIS A 96 10.80 10.20 2.14
CA HIS A 96 10.34 11.14 1.14
C HIS A 96 8.99 11.68 1.65
N PRO A 97 8.67 12.98 1.54
CA PRO A 97 7.46 13.55 2.18
C PRO A 97 6.17 12.81 1.80
N LEU A 98 6.03 12.38 0.54
CA LEU A 98 4.89 11.55 0.12
C LEU A 98 4.83 10.19 0.84
N ILE A 99 5.97 9.51 0.98
CA ILE A 99 6.05 8.21 1.66
C ILE A 99 5.79 8.37 3.15
N ASP A 100 6.37 9.40 3.77
CA ASP A 100 6.20 9.68 5.19
C ASP A 100 4.74 10.00 5.51
N LEU A 101 4.08 10.80 4.66
CA LEU A 101 2.65 11.09 4.74
C LEU A 101 1.80 9.82 4.57
N CYS A 102 2.05 9.02 3.54
CA CYS A 102 1.31 7.78 3.31
C CYS A 102 1.49 6.78 4.45
N ASN A 103 2.70 6.67 5.02
CA ASN A 103 2.95 5.84 6.18
C ASN A 103 2.17 6.34 7.40
N ALA A 104 2.14 7.66 7.65
CA ALA A 104 1.38 8.22 8.76
C ALA A 104 -0.14 8.00 8.61
N ILE A 105 -0.69 8.13 7.39
CA ILE A 105 -2.09 7.81 7.10
C ILE A 105 -2.33 6.30 7.26
N SER A 106 -1.42 5.46 6.78
CA SER A 106 -1.49 3.99 6.95
C SER A 106 -1.53 3.58 8.42
N LEU A 107 -0.77 4.26 9.29
CA LEU A 107 -0.84 4.09 10.75
C LEU A 107 -2.23 4.46 11.29
N ALA A 108 -2.76 5.63 10.94
CA ALA A 108 -4.04 6.13 11.45
C ALA A 108 -5.21 5.18 11.14
N PHE A 109 -5.21 4.64 9.92
CA PHE A 109 -6.24 3.73 9.44
C PHE A 109 -5.94 2.25 9.73
N ALA A 110 -4.71 1.90 10.12
CA ALA A 110 -4.23 0.52 10.19
C ALA A 110 -4.35 -0.27 8.86
N ILE A 111 -4.42 0.43 7.73
CA ILE A 111 -4.60 -0.13 6.39
C ILE A 111 -3.29 0.03 5.59
N PRO A 112 -2.77 -1.03 4.94
CA PRO A 112 -1.60 -0.92 4.08
C PRO A 112 -1.82 0.06 2.93
N ILE A 113 -0.83 0.92 2.70
CA ILE A 113 -0.77 1.81 1.54
C ILE A 113 0.54 1.51 0.80
N ALA A 114 0.45 1.20 -0.48
CA ALA A 114 1.58 1.04 -1.38
C ALA A 114 1.66 2.24 -2.33
N VAL A 115 2.87 2.77 -2.55
CA VAL A 115 3.11 3.92 -3.44
C VAL A 115 4.17 3.53 -4.47
N PHE A 116 3.81 3.59 -5.74
CA PHE A 116 4.66 3.17 -6.85
C PHE A 116 5.01 4.35 -7.75
N ASP A 117 6.29 4.51 -8.08
CA ASP A 117 6.73 5.38 -9.17
C ASP A 117 6.25 4.81 -10.50
N THR A 118 5.32 5.50 -11.15
CA THR A 118 4.70 5.04 -12.40
C THR A 118 5.65 5.01 -13.58
N GLU A 119 6.74 5.78 -13.55
CA GLU A 119 7.76 5.74 -14.61
C GLU A 119 8.60 4.47 -14.56
N LYS A 120 8.49 3.69 -13.48
CA LYS A 120 9.20 2.43 -13.25
C LYS A 120 8.34 1.19 -13.49
N ILE A 121 7.08 1.36 -13.86
CA ILE A 121 6.14 0.27 -14.16
C ILE A 121 6.10 0.07 -15.67
N ALA A 122 6.38 -1.15 -16.13
CA ALA A 122 6.25 -1.51 -17.54
C ALA A 122 4.82 -1.97 -17.85
N GLY A 123 4.07 -1.18 -18.62
CA GLY A 123 2.70 -1.54 -18.98
C GLY A 123 1.75 -1.45 -17.79
N ASP A 124 0.84 -2.42 -17.64
CA ASP A 124 -0.17 -2.42 -16.57
C ASP A 124 0.37 -3.02 -15.29
N LEU A 125 -0.21 -2.65 -14.14
CA LEU A 125 0.11 -3.22 -12.83
C LEU A 125 -1.06 -4.07 -12.34
N GLU A 126 -0.83 -5.36 -12.09
CA GLU A 126 -1.86 -6.30 -11.67
C GLU A 126 -1.48 -6.99 -10.35
N VAL A 127 -2.40 -7.02 -9.39
CA VAL A 127 -2.30 -7.91 -8.24
C VAL A 127 -2.73 -9.31 -8.67
N ARG A 128 -1.76 -10.23 -8.73
CA ARG A 128 -1.97 -11.61 -9.19
C ARG A 128 -1.05 -12.58 -8.47
N ARG A 129 -1.28 -13.86 -8.70
CA ARG A 129 -0.35 -14.92 -8.30
C ARG A 129 0.88 -14.89 -9.21
N ALA A 130 2.05 -14.95 -8.60
CA ALA A 130 3.34 -15.08 -9.27
C ALA A 130 3.42 -16.41 -10.01
N ARG A 131 4.08 -16.40 -11.18
CA ARG A 131 4.43 -17.60 -11.93
C ARG A 131 5.75 -18.19 -11.42
N GLY A 132 6.62 -17.35 -10.85
CA GLY A 132 7.92 -17.73 -10.32
C GLY A 132 9.10 -17.28 -11.16
N ASP A 133 8.84 -16.67 -12.31
CA ASP A 133 9.84 -16.09 -13.21
C ASP A 133 9.93 -14.57 -13.10
N GLU A 134 9.07 -13.94 -12.28
CA GLU A 134 9.08 -12.51 -12.09
C GLU A 134 10.35 -12.04 -11.36
N THR A 135 10.91 -10.92 -11.80
CA THR A 135 12.07 -10.30 -11.18
C THR A 135 11.63 -9.37 -10.05
N TYR A 136 12.21 -9.52 -8.86
CA TYR A 136 11.98 -8.62 -7.72
C TYR A 136 13.29 -7.93 -7.30
N LEU A 137 13.37 -6.62 -7.47
CA LEU A 137 14.50 -5.84 -6.97
C LEU A 137 14.30 -5.49 -5.49
N THR A 138 15.20 -5.92 -4.62
CA THR A 138 15.20 -5.54 -3.20
C THR A 138 15.68 -4.09 -3.02
N PHE A 139 15.40 -3.48 -1.86
CA PHE A 139 16.01 -2.20 -1.51
C PHE A 139 17.55 -2.27 -1.35
N GLY A 140 18.11 -3.46 -1.13
CA GLY A 140 19.55 -3.69 -1.05
C GLY A 140 20.25 -3.79 -2.41
N GLY A 141 19.49 -3.82 -3.51
CA GLY A 141 20.02 -3.97 -4.87
C GLY A 141 20.10 -5.42 -5.37
N ASP A 142 19.85 -6.40 -4.50
CA ASP A 142 19.77 -7.81 -4.89
C ASP A 142 18.50 -8.09 -5.69
N VAL A 143 18.60 -9.05 -6.61
CA VAL A 143 17.47 -9.59 -7.36
C VAL A 143 17.02 -10.90 -6.71
N GLU A 144 15.73 -10.97 -6.40
CA GLU A 144 15.04 -12.18 -5.94
C GLU A 144 13.94 -12.56 -6.94
N TYR A 145 13.40 -13.77 -6.81
CA TYR A 145 12.25 -14.24 -7.58
C TYR A 145 11.12 -14.61 -6.60
N PRO A 146 9.88 -14.11 -6.79
CA PRO A 146 8.73 -14.58 -6.04
C PRO A 146 8.52 -16.08 -6.24
N GLU A 147 8.05 -16.79 -5.21
CA GLU A 147 7.72 -18.20 -5.39
C GLU A 147 6.43 -18.34 -6.22
N PRO A 148 6.28 -19.42 -7.02
CA PRO A 148 5.02 -19.69 -7.70
C PRO A 148 3.83 -19.65 -6.72
N ASN A 149 2.74 -19.01 -7.15
CA ASN A 149 1.52 -18.75 -6.36
C ASN A 149 1.62 -17.70 -5.24
N GLU A 150 2.78 -17.08 -5.00
CA GLU A 150 2.89 -15.91 -4.12
C GLU A 150 2.04 -14.76 -4.69
N VAL A 151 1.24 -14.07 -3.87
CA VAL A 151 0.50 -12.89 -4.35
C VAL A 151 1.47 -11.71 -4.47
N ILE A 152 1.52 -11.11 -5.66
CA ILE A 152 2.43 -10.01 -6.00
C ILE A 152 1.70 -8.90 -6.74
N PHE A 153 2.29 -7.71 -6.74
CA PHE A 153 1.98 -6.68 -7.72
C PHE A 153 2.94 -6.87 -8.89
N ALA A 154 2.45 -7.32 -10.03
CA ALA A 154 3.27 -7.59 -11.20
C ALA A 154 2.99 -6.58 -12.30
N ASP A 155 4.04 -6.12 -12.99
CA ASP A 155 3.88 -5.34 -14.21
C ASP A 155 3.90 -6.22 -15.49
N GLY A 156 3.67 -5.59 -16.64
CA GLY A 156 3.75 -6.24 -17.96
C GLY A 156 5.17 -6.57 -18.42
N GLY A 157 6.20 -6.13 -17.69
CA GLY A 157 7.61 -6.46 -17.90
C GLY A 157 8.11 -7.63 -17.06
N GLU A 158 7.19 -8.35 -16.40
CA GLU A 158 7.50 -9.47 -15.49
C GLU A 158 8.29 -9.03 -14.25
N ASN A 159 8.10 -7.80 -13.79
CA ASN A 159 8.66 -7.31 -12.54
C ASN A 159 7.64 -7.39 -11.41
N ALA A 160 8.06 -7.86 -10.25
CA ALA A 160 7.28 -7.78 -9.02
C ALA A 160 7.59 -6.48 -8.28
N HIS A 161 6.60 -5.61 -8.15
CA HIS A 161 6.67 -4.32 -7.45
C HIS A 161 6.35 -4.43 -5.96
N ALA A 162 5.65 -5.49 -5.55
CA ALA A 162 5.47 -5.88 -4.16
C ALA A 162 5.27 -7.39 -4.05
N ARG A 163 5.69 -7.93 -2.90
CA ARG A 163 5.72 -9.36 -2.57
C ARG A 163 4.87 -9.69 -1.37
N ARG A 164 4.33 -10.92 -1.36
CA ARG A 164 3.36 -11.42 -0.36
C ARG A 164 2.25 -10.40 -0.10
N TRP A 165 1.71 -9.88 -1.20
CA TRP A 165 0.67 -8.86 -1.30
C TRP A 165 1.09 -7.52 -0.70
N THR A 166 0.96 -7.35 0.61
CA THR A 166 1.18 -6.08 1.31
C THR A 166 2.37 -6.14 2.29
N ASN A 167 3.28 -7.10 2.14
CA ASN A 167 4.38 -7.33 3.09
C ASN A 167 5.70 -6.63 2.72
N ARG A 168 6.14 -6.67 1.46
CA ARG A 168 7.42 -6.09 1.03
C ARG A 168 7.26 -5.36 -0.30
N GLN A 169 7.72 -4.11 -0.36
CA GLN A 169 7.79 -3.33 -1.59
C GLN A 169 9.14 -3.49 -2.28
N SER A 170 9.14 -3.51 -3.61
CA SER A 170 10.34 -3.53 -4.44
C SER A 170 11.04 -2.17 -4.48
N GLY A 171 12.37 -2.19 -4.54
CA GLY A 171 13.19 -1.01 -4.81
C GLY A 171 13.09 -0.48 -6.25
N LEU A 172 12.51 -1.24 -7.18
CA LEU A 172 12.40 -0.87 -8.59
C LEU A 172 11.50 0.35 -8.79
N SER A 173 10.29 0.29 -8.26
CA SER A 173 9.29 1.38 -8.31
C SER A 173 9.17 2.14 -7.00
N ALA A 174 10.19 2.09 -6.15
CA ALA A 174 10.23 2.93 -4.97
C ALA A 174 10.30 4.41 -5.36
N VAL A 175 9.55 5.24 -4.64
CA VAL A 175 9.58 6.70 -4.80
C VAL A 175 10.98 7.23 -4.47
N ARG A 176 11.48 8.14 -5.29
CA ARG A 176 12.77 8.81 -5.18
C ARG A 176 12.58 10.31 -5.38
N GLU A 177 13.63 11.09 -5.13
CA GLU A 177 13.63 12.55 -5.35
C GLU A 177 13.24 12.94 -6.79
N THR A 178 13.54 12.08 -7.76
CA THR A 178 13.21 12.27 -9.18
C THR A 178 11.80 11.87 -9.56
N THR A 179 11.06 11.17 -8.69
CA THR A 179 9.70 10.71 -8.99
C THR A 179 8.77 11.89 -9.18
N ARG A 180 8.00 11.89 -10.28
CA ARG A 180 7.04 12.96 -10.61
C ARG A 180 5.60 12.46 -10.69
N SER A 181 5.40 11.17 -10.90
CA SER A 181 4.08 10.56 -11.10
C SER A 181 3.99 9.25 -10.32
N VAL A 182 2.93 9.10 -9.52
CA VAL A 182 2.75 7.98 -8.60
C VAL A 182 1.39 7.32 -8.75
N LEU A 183 1.37 6.00 -8.52
CA LEU A 183 0.18 5.22 -8.25
C LEU A 183 0.17 4.88 -6.75
N ILE A 184 -0.91 5.20 -6.06
CA ILE A 184 -1.12 4.87 -4.65
C ILE A 184 -2.24 3.85 -4.57
N VAL A 185 -2.02 2.75 -3.86
CA VAL A 185 -3.00 1.68 -3.68
C VAL A 185 -3.17 1.42 -2.19
N ALA A 186 -4.41 1.41 -1.72
CA ALA A 186 -4.79 1.02 -0.36
C ALA A 186 -5.74 -0.16 -0.40
N GLU A 187 -5.53 -1.16 0.45
CA GLU A 187 -6.31 -2.40 0.42
C GLU A 187 -6.65 -2.89 1.83
N ALA A 188 -7.88 -3.36 2.01
CA ALA A 188 -8.37 -3.86 3.27
C ALA A 188 -9.33 -5.05 3.11
N LEU A 189 -9.45 -5.84 4.18
CA LEU A 189 -10.18 -7.12 4.21
C LEU A 189 -11.17 -7.23 5.39
N HIS A 190 -11.22 -6.24 6.29
CA HIS A 190 -12.09 -6.26 7.47
C HIS A 190 -13.53 -5.86 7.12
N ALA A 191 -14.47 -6.09 8.04
CA ALA A 191 -15.90 -5.94 7.75
C ALA A 191 -16.30 -4.51 7.30
N SER A 192 -15.68 -3.46 7.86
CA SER A 192 -15.92 -2.05 7.49
C SER A 192 -14.99 -1.53 6.38
N ALA A 193 -14.25 -2.42 5.69
CA ALA A 193 -13.22 -2.03 4.73
C ALA A 193 -13.73 -1.10 3.62
N GLY A 194 -14.99 -1.22 3.20
CA GLY A 194 -15.56 -0.35 2.15
C GLY A 194 -15.55 1.12 2.56
N ASP A 195 -16.11 1.41 3.73
CA ASP A 195 -16.19 2.78 4.27
C ASP A 195 -14.81 3.30 4.67
N ASP A 196 -13.96 2.45 5.23
CA ASP A 196 -12.62 2.85 5.67
C ASP A 196 -11.70 3.15 4.49
N ILE A 197 -11.77 2.38 3.40
CA ILE A 197 -11.01 2.68 2.18
C ILE A 197 -11.55 3.96 1.53
N ALA A 198 -12.86 4.19 1.49
CA ALA A 198 -13.42 5.42 0.94
C ALA A 198 -12.89 6.66 1.70
N ARG A 199 -12.93 6.63 3.04
CA ARG A 199 -12.38 7.72 3.89
C ARG A 199 -10.87 7.87 3.73
N LEU A 200 -10.14 6.76 3.61
CA LEU A 200 -8.69 6.78 3.40
C LEU A 200 -8.34 7.42 2.05
N VAL A 201 -9.01 7.01 0.97
CA VAL A 201 -8.80 7.57 -0.38
C VAL A 201 -9.07 9.07 -0.38
N GLU A 202 -10.17 9.52 0.23
CA GLU A 202 -10.47 10.96 0.38
C GLU A 202 -9.37 11.67 1.19
N THR A 203 -8.94 11.09 2.30
CA THR A 203 -7.86 11.66 3.14
C THR A 203 -6.56 11.82 2.36
N VAL A 204 -6.17 10.82 1.57
CA VAL A 204 -4.95 10.86 0.74
C VAL A 204 -5.13 11.88 -0.39
N ALA A 205 -6.27 11.90 -1.08
CA ALA A 205 -6.54 12.84 -2.17
C ALA A 205 -6.49 14.29 -1.68
N ASP A 206 -7.13 14.59 -0.55
CA ASP A 206 -7.10 15.92 0.06
C ASP A 206 -5.70 16.32 0.52
N ALA A 207 -4.90 15.38 1.00
CA ALA A 207 -3.52 15.67 1.39
C ALA A 207 -2.66 15.95 0.16
N LEU A 208 -2.81 15.17 -0.91
CA LEU A 208 -2.12 15.39 -2.18
C LEU A 208 -2.44 16.78 -2.76
N ALA A 209 -3.72 17.14 -2.84
CA ALA A 209 -4.15 18.44 -3.36
C ALA A 209 -3.69 19.64 -2.51
N ARG A 210 -3.42 19.43 -1.22
CA ARG A 210 -2.92 20.47 -0.30
C ARG A 210 -1.42 20.68 -0.39
N HIS A 211 -0.65 19.62 -0.61
CA HIS A 211 0.81 19.63 -0.45
C HIS A 211 1.57 19.58 -1.78
N TRP A 212 0.91 19.20 -2.88
CA TRP A 212 1.48 19.17 -4.22
C TRP A 212 0.55 19.87 -5.21
N PRO A 213 1.05 20.32 -6.38
CA PRO A 213 0.23 20.79 -7.49
C PRO A 213 -0.46 19.63 -8.23
N ALA A 214 -1.02 18.69 -7.46
CA ALA A 214 -1.60 17.45 -7.96
C ALA A 214 -3.13 17.56 -8.02
N ALA A 215 -3.71 17.08 -9.11
CA ALA A 215 -5.14 16.78 -9.21
C ALA A 215 -5.28 15.25 -9.21
N PRO A 216 -5.39 14.62 -8.02
CA PRO A 216 -5.41 13.17 -7.95
C PRO A 216 -6.66 12.59 -8.62
N LYS A 217 -6.47 11.63 -9.52
CA LYS A 217 -7.55 10.74 -9.98
C LYS A 217 -7.74 9.65 -8.95
N THR A 218 -8.97 9.28 -8.64
CA THR A 218 -9.27 8.25 -7.65
C THR A 218 -10.27 7.24 -8.17
N ALA A 219 -10.20 6.02 -7.66
CA ALA A 219 -11.21 4.99 -7.90
C ALA A 219 -11.31 4.02 -6.71
N MET A 220 -12.53 3.56 -6.47
CA MET A 220 -12.82 2.42 -5.61
C MET A 220 -12.94 1.17 -6.49
N LEU A 221 -12.18 0.14 -6.18
CA LEU A 221 -12.14 -1.10 -6.95
C LEU A 221 -12.95 -2.20 -6.26
N SER A 222 -13.64 -2.98 -7.10
CA SER A 222 -14.49 -4.10 -6.69
C SER A 222 -14.54 -5.14 -7.83
N PRO A 223 -15.09 -6.35 -7.60
CA PRO A 223 -15.23 -7.33 -8.68
C PRO A 223 -16.00 -6.85 -9.91
N VAL A 224 -16.94 -5.90 -9.75
CA VAL A 224 -17.73 -5.33 -10.86
C VAL A 224 -17.06 -4.13 -11.52
N SER A 225 -16.06 -3.53 -10.86
CA SER A 225 -15.23 -2.45 -11.40
C SER A 225 -13.78 -2.69 -10.95
N PRO A 226 -13.10 -3.72 -11.52
CA PRO A 226 -11.83 -4.21 -10.97
C PRO A 226 -10.61 -3.44 -11.51
N ARG A 227 -10.82 -2.42 -12.33
CA ARG A 227 -9.76 -1.70 -13.06
C ARG A 227 -9.81 -0.20 -12.78
N PHE A 228 -8.63 0.39 -12.67
CA PHE A 228 -8.40 1.81 -12.58
C PHE A 228 -7.46 2.25 -13.72
N GLU A 229 -7.97 3.04 -14.65
CA GLU A 229 -7.16 3.66 -15.71
C GLU A 229 -6.66 5.02 -15.25
N PHE A 230 -5.37 5.30 -15.45
CA PHE A 230 -4.75 6.55 -15.03
C PHE A 230 -3.81 7.16 -16.07
#